data_AF-A0A957VJ21-F1
#
_entry.id   AF-A0A957VJ21-F1
#
_cell.length_a   1.000
_cell.length_b   1.000
_cell.length_c   1.000
_cell.angle_alpha   90.00
_cell.angle_beta   90.00
_cell.angle_gamma   90.00
#
_symmetry.space_group_name_H-M   'P 1'
#
loop_
_entity.id
_entity.type
_entity.pdbx_description
1 polymer ?
#
loop_
_entity_poly.entity_id
_entity_poly.type
_entity_poly.pdbx_seq_one_letter_code
_entity_poly.pdbx_strand_id
1 'polypeptide(L)'
;FLLTDDGKGTIRLMAGFSANKSPGSGGKVAVKADAVVGIAPVSMDELARTDLFAISKLSKIIRFQAEEVPPKEGVVQGVNCMNLRADTCTALAVATVPMV
;
A
#
# COMPACT_ATOMS: atom_id res chain seq x y z
N PHE A 1 -1.67 -2.27 3.42
CA PHE A 1 -0.78 -1.49 2.55
C PHE A 1 -1.52 -1.09 1.29
N LEU A 2 -1.38 0.16 0.84
CA LEU A 2 -1.87 0.67 -0.44
C LEU A 2 -0.68 1.12 -1.28
N LEU A 3 -0.69 0.80 -2.57
CA LEU A 3 0.29 1.24 -3.57
C LEU A 3 -0.39 2.17 -4.58
N THR A 4 0.24 3.30 -4.88
CA THR A 4 -0.20 4.25 -5.91
C THR A 4 0.61 4.06 -7.19
N ASP A 5 0.08 4.56 -8.30
CA ASP A 5 0.68 4.44 -9.62
C ASP A 5 2.00 5.23 -9.77
N ASP A 6 2.16 6.30 -8.99
CA ASP A 6 3.38 7.12 -8.88
C ASP A 6 4.46 6.55 -7.95
N GLY A 7 4.29 5.31 -7.48
CA GLY A 7 5.31 4.60 -6.68
C GLY A 7 5.32 4.95 -5.20
N LYS A 8 4.28 5.62 -4.69
CA LYS A 8 4.10 5.87 -3.25
C LYS A 8 3.28 4.77 -2.59
N GLY A 9 3.52 4.58 -1.30
CA GLY A 9 2.80 3.60 -0.50
C GLY A 9 2.46 4.09 0.90
N THR A 10 1.42 3.50 1.49
CA THR A 10 1.06 3.76 2.89
C THR A 10 0.37 2.56 3.53
N ILE A 11 0.59 2.39 4.84
CA ILE A 11 -0.24 1.50 5.67
C ILE A 11 -1.34 2.35 6.30
N ARG A 12 -2.58 2.21 5.82
CA ARG A 12 -3.75 2.81 6.46
C ARG A 12 -4.30 1.90 7.55
N LEU A 13 -4.31 2.40 8.78
CA LEU A 13 -4.87 1.68 9.92
C LEU A 13 -6.41 1.63 9.83
N MET A 14 -6.99 0.49 10.22
CA MET A 14 -8.44 0.28 10.22
C MET A 14 -9.20 1.25 11.14
N ALA A 15 -8.57 1.70 12.22
CA ALA A 15 -9.10 2.76 13.08
C ALA A 15 -9.45 4.05 12.29
N GLY A 16 -8.69 4.35 11.23
CA GLY A 16 -8.92 5.47 10.33
C GLY A 16 -10.07 5.28 9.32
N PHE A 17 -10.66 4.08 9.26
CA PHE A 17 -11.76 3.73 8.36
C PHE A 17 -13.11 3.55 9.09
N SER A 18 -13.26 4.12 10.30
CA SER A 18 -14.46 4.04 11.14
C SER A 18 -15.76 3.82 10.34
N ALA A 19 -16.45 2.72 10.68
CA ALA A 19 -17.59 2.19 9.94
C ALA A 19 -18.75 3.19 9.93
N ASN A 20 -18.98 3.84 8.80
CA ASN A 20 -20.14 4.73 8.62
C ASN A 20 -20.68 4.72 7.19
N LYS A 21 -20.41 3.66 6.43
CA LYS A 21 -20.78 3.59 5.02
C LYS A 21 -21.37 2.23 4.70
N SER A 22 -22.67 2.23 4.36
CA SER A 22 -23.37 1.07 3.83
C SER A 22 -22.77 0.68 2.47
N PRO A 23 -22.88 -0.61 2.07
CA PRO A 23 -22.59 -1.01 0.70
C PRO A 23 -23.32 -0.09 -0.31
N GLY A 24 -22.59 0.39 -1.33
CA GLY A 24 -23.12 1.30 -2.34
C GLY A 24 -23.03 2.80 -2.02
N SER A 25 -22.62 3.19 -0.81
CA SER A 25 -22.37 4.60 -0.49
C SER A 25 -21.00 5.09 -1.01
N GLY A 26 -20.82 6.42 -1.13
CA GLY A 26 -19.70 7.07 -1.83
C GLY A 26 -18.29 6.96 -1.22
N GLY A 27 -17.97 5.89 -0.50
CA GLY A 27 -16.62 5.54 -0.04
C GLY A 27 -15.90 6.59 0.84
N LYS A 28 -14.69 6.27 1.31
CA LYS A 28 -13.81 7.24 1.97
C LYS A 28 -12.50 7.28 1.20
N VAL A 29 -11.89 8.46 1.09
CA VAL A 29 -10.56 8.58 0.48
C VAL A 29 -9.56 7.76 1.31
N ALA A 30 -8.91 6.79 0.66
CA ALA A 30 -7.96 5.89 1.31
C ALA A 30 -6.50 6.41 1.23
N VAL A 31 -6.15 7.12 0.16
CA VAL A 31 -4.84 7.73 -0.06
C VAL A 31 -5.04 8.87 -1.06
N LYS A 32 -4.23 9.93 -0.98
CA LYS A 32 -4.22 10.98 -1.99
C LYS A 32 -3.35 10.51 -3.17
N ALA A 33 -3.99 10.15 -4.27
CA ALA A 33 -3.35 9.66 -5.48
C ALA A 33 -4.24 9.91 -6.70
N ASP A 34 -3.64 9.92 -7.89
CA ASP A 34 -4.39 9.92 -9.15
C ASP A 34 -4.96 8.53 -9.41
N ALA A 35 -4.16 7.47 -9.22
CA ALA A 35 -4.62 6.10 -9.26
C ALA A 35 -4.06 5.24 -8.11
N VAL A 36 -4.90 4.34 -7.60
CA VAL A 36 -4.50 3.27 -6.67
C VAL A 36 -4.30 2.00 -7.48
N VAL A 37 -3.08 1.45 -7.41
CA VAL A 37 -2.70 0.22 -8.11
C VAL A 37 -3.25 -1.00 -7.40
N GLY A 38 -3.19 -1.00 -6.07
CA GLY A 38 -3.62 -2.15 -5.29
C GLY A 38 -3.66 -1.87 -3.80
N ILE A 39 -4.39 -2.74 -3.11
CA ILE A 39 -4.46 -2.81 -1.66
C ILE A 39 -4.21 -4.25 -1.24
N ALA A 40 -3.44 -4.42 -0.17
CA ALA A 40 -3.23 -5.71 0.47
C ALA A 40 -3.34 -5.56 1.99
N PRO A 41 -3.98 -6.51 2.68
CA PRO A 41 -3.94 -6.56 4.14
C PRO A 41 -2.49 -6.82 4.60
N VAL A 42 -2.09 -6.14 5.66
CA VAL A 42 -0.83 -6.39 6.38
C VAL A 42 -1.15 -6.40 7.87
N SER A 43 -0.63 -7.38 8.60
CA SER A 43 -0.76 -7.44 10.05
C SER A 43 0.30 -6.57 10.72
N MET A 44 -0.08 -5.84 11.76
CA MET A 44 0.88 -5.05 12.55
C MET A 44 1.91 -5.94 13.26
N ASP A 45 1.51 -7.16 13.63
CA ASP A 45 2.38 -8.10 14.33
C ASP A 45 3.37 -8.82 13.40
N GLU A 46 3.17 -8.71 12.08
CA GLU A 46 3.95 -9.44 11.08
C GLU A 46 4.67 -8.50 10.09
N LEU A 47 4.72 -7.20 10.37
CA LEU A 47 5.29 -6.21 9.43
C LEU A 47 6.74 -6.51 9.03
N ALA A 48 7.56 -6.93 9.99
CA ALA A 48 8.97 -7.29 9.78
C ALA A 48 9.18 -8.56 8.93
N ARG A 49 8.09 -9.31 8.69
CA ARG A 49 8.10 -10.60 7.98
C ARG A 49 7.17 -10.57 6.76
N THR A 50 6.67 -9.40 6.42
CA THR A 50 5.74 -9.18 5.32
C THR A 50 6.47 -8.42 4.23
N ASP A 51 6.85 -9.14 3.19
CA ASP A 51 7.45 -8.58 1.99
C ASP A 51 6.39 -7.90 1.13
N LEU A 52 6.69 -6.68 0.69
CA LEU A 52 5.92 -5.92 -0.28
C LEU A 52 6.67 -5.87 -1.60
N PHE A 53 5.97 -6.13 -2.69
CA PHE A 53 6.52 -6.07 -4.05
C PHE A 53 5.75 -5.04 -4.86
N ALA A 54 6.44 -3.98 -5.29
CA ALA A 54 5.91 -3.04 -6.28
C ALA A 54 6.49 -3.37 -7.66
N ILE A 55 5.61 -3.56 -8.64
CA ILE A 55 5.96 -3.96 -10.00
C ILE A 55 5.57 -2.84 -10.95
N SER A 56 6.48 -2.43 -11.83
CA SER A 56 6.24 -1.35 -12.78
C SER A 56 5.86 -1.84 -14.18
N LYS A 57 5.29 -0.93 -14.98
CA LYS A 57 4.99 -1.16 -16.41
C LYS A 57 6.22 -1.56 -17.21
N LEU A 58 7.40 -1.06 -16.85
CA LEU A 58 8.67 -1.41 -17.48
C LEU A 58 9.33 -2.67 -16.87
N SER A 59 8.55 -3.55 -16.26
CA SER A 59 9.00 -4.84 -15.71
C SER A 59 10.09 -4.72 -14.62
N LYS A 60 10.11 -3.60 -13.90
CA LYS A 60 10.98 -3.43 -12.73
C LYS A 60 10.25 -3.90 -11.48
N ILE A 61 10.98 -4.46 -10.53
CA ILE A 61 10.46 -4.88 -9.23
C ILE A 61 11.34 -4.34 -8.12
N ILE A 62 10.72 -3.87 -7.03
CA ILE A 62 11.39 -3.62 -5.76
C ILE A 62 10.69 -4.43 -4.67
N ARG A 63 11.50 -4.98 -3.75
CA ARG A 63 11.05 -5.71 -2.56
C ARG A 63 11.53 -4.95 -1.32
N PHE A 64 10.65 -4.79 -0.34
CA PHE A 64 10.95 -4.19 0.96
C PHE A 64 10.01 -4.75 2.03
N GLN A 65 10.39 -4.64 3.31
CA GLN A 65 9.53 -5.08 4.40
C GLN A 65 8.41 -4.07 4.66
N ALA A 66 7.24 -4.55 5.07
CA ALA A 66 6.13 -3.68 5.43
C ALA A 66 6.46 -2.76 6.62
N GLU A 67 7.39 -3.15 7.51
CA GLU A 67 7.85 -2.32 8.63
C GLU A 67 8.54 -1.02 8.19
N GLU A 68 9.05 -0.97 6.97
CA GLU A 68 9.70 0.21 6.40
C GLU A 68 8.69 1.31 6.03
N VAL A 69 7.38 1.01 6.07
CA VAL A 69 6.31 1.93 5.73
C VAL A 69 5.58 2.40 6.99
N PRO A 70 5.60 3.71 7.32
CA PRO A 70 4.95 4.20 8.53
C PRO A 70 3.42 4.05 8.47
N PRO A 71 2.77 3.48 9.51
CA PRO A 71 1.32 3.42 9.59
C PRO A 71 0.70 4.80 9.79
N LYS A 72 -0.50 5.00 9.24
CA LYS A 72 -1.27 6.24 9.31
C LYS A 72 -2.76 5.97 9.49
N GLU A 73 -3.39 6.70 10.40
CA GLU A 73 -4.86 6.70 10.53
C GLU A 73 -5.51 7.58 9.47
N GLY A 74 -4.96 8.78 9.27
CA GLY A 74 -5.47 9.79 8.35
C GLY A 74 -5.13 9.55 6.87
N VAL A 75 -5.79 10.33 6.02
CA VAL A 75 -5.49 10.36 4.58
C VAL A 75 -4.14 11.03 4.38
N VAL A 76 -3.24 10.36 3.66
CA VAL A 76 -1.90 10.84 3.33
C VAL A 76 -1.61 10.60 1.85
N GLN A 77 -0.54 11.20 1.34
CA GLN A 77 0.01 10.91 0.01
C GLN A 77 0.87 9.63 -0.03
N GLY A 78 1.25 9.09 1.13
CA GLY A 78 2.20 7.99 1.25
C GLY A 78 3.67 8.43 1.26
N VAL A 79 4.55 7.44 1.38
CA VAL A 79 6.01 7.58 1.29
C VAL A 79 6.50 6.98 -0.02
N ASN A 80 7.68 7.38 -0.50
CA ASN A 80 8.25 6.84 -1.72
C ASN A 80 8.67 5.37 -1.53
N CYS A 81 8.01 4.45 -2.22
CA CYS A 81 8.33 3.03 -2.20
C CYS A 81 9.11 2.60 -3.45
N MET A 82 8.88 3.24 -4.59
CA MET A 82 9.57 2.96 -5.83
C MET A 82 9.79 4.25 -6.61
N ASN A 83 11.05 4.61 -6.86
CA ASN A 83 11.34 5.77 -7.70
C ASN A 83 11.13 5.41 -9.18
N LEU A 84 10.35 6.21 -9.89
CA LEU A 84 9.92 5.95 -11.26
C LEU A 84 10.29 7.12 -12.17
N ARG A 85 10.76 6.81 -13.37
CA ARG A 85 11.07 7.80 -14.41
C ARG A 85 10.48 7.32 -15.72
N ALA A 86 9.52 8.07 -16.27
CA ALA A 86 8.73 7.67 -17.43
C ALA A 86 8.16 6.24 -17.29
N ASP A 87 7.70 5.92 -16.07
CA ASP A 87 7.27 4.59 -15.64
C ASP A 87 6.16 4.75 -14.59
N THR A 88 5.42 3.68 -14.32
CA THR A 88 4.31 3.65 -13.35
C THR A 88 4.21 2.27 -12.71
N CYS A 89 3.81 2.20 -11.43
CA CYS A 89 3.46 0.93 -10.81
C CYS A 89 2.17 0.37 -11.43
N THR A 90 2.17 -0.93 -11.69
CA THR A 90 1.03 -1.64 -12.32
C THR A 90 0.55 -2.82 -11.51
N ALA A 91 1.35 -3.32 -10.56
CA ALA A 91 0.93 -4.38 -9.66
C ALA A 91 1.56 -4.26 -8.28
N LEU A 92 0.84 -4.81 -7.31
CA LEU A 92 1.25 -5.02 -5.93
C LEU A 92 1.14 -6.51 -5.63
N ALA A 93 2.20 -7.10 -5.08
CA ALA A 93 2.13 -8.42 -4.45
C ALA A 93 2.63 -8.33 -3.01
N VAL A 94 2.13 -9.22 -2.15
CA VAL A 94 2.50 -9.29 -0.73
C VAL A 94 2.74 -10.74 -0.36
N ALA A 95 3.79 -10.98 0.41
CA ALA A 95 4.11 -12.30 0.95
C ALA A 95 4.47 -12.19 2.43
N THR A 96 3.72 -12.87 3.29
CA THR A 96 4.05 -12.99 4.71
C THR A 96 4.71 -14.33 4.95
N VAL A 97 5.94 -14.31 5.45
CA VAL A 97 6.67 -15.53 5.79
C VAL A 97 6.04 -16.12 7.07
N PRO A 98 5.64 -17.40 7.16
CA PRO A 98 5.10 -17.99 8.39
C PRO A 98 6.18 -18.13 9.49
N MET A 99 5.81 -18.13 10.77
CA MET A 99 6.74 -18.55 11.84
C MET A 99 6.80 -20.09 11.79
N VAL A 100 8.00 -20.65 11.80
CA VAL A 100 8.24 -22.10 11.92
C VAL A 100 8.40 -22.45 13.40
#